data_AF-A0A4E0PWW9-F1
#
_entry.id   AF-A0A4E0PWW9-F1
#
_cell.length_a   1.000
_cell.length_b   1.000
_cell.length_c   1.000
_cell.angle_alpha   90.00
_cell.angle_beta   90.00
_cell.angle_gamma   90.00
#
_symmetry.space_group_name_H-M   'P 1'
#
loop_
_entity.id
_entity.type
_entity.pdbx_description
1 polymer ?
#
loop_
_entity_poly.entity_id
_entity_poly.type
_entity_poly.pdbx_seq_one_letter_code
_entity_poly.pdbx_strand_id
1 'polypeptide(L)'
;MQIYSCKYSKRKKIKGFYRRKMVKEFDEELYHNRSLVETMFSVLKRKYGDNLKARKFRNQVKEIKIKQIVNNLGRYKVGCLI
;
A
#
# COMPACT_ATOMS: atom_id res chain seq x y z
N MET A 1 22.26 18.57 3.08
CA MET A 1 21.18 17.83 3.79
C MET A 1 19.84 18.44 3.38
N GLN A 2 19.25 17.91 2.31
CA GLN A 2 17.97 18.35 1.73
C GLN A 2 16.83 17.75 2.56
N ILE A 3 16.05 18.56 3.30
CA ILE A 3 14.75 19.12 2.90
C ILE A 3 13.79 18.04 2.37
N TYR A 4 13.18 17.27 3.28
CA TYR A 4 11.98 16.49 3.00
C TYR A 4 10.80 17.44 2.79
N SER A 5 10.18 17.34 1.62
CA SER A 5 9.33 18.37 1.05
C SER A 5 7.94 18.33 1.66
N CYS A 6 7.71 19.23 2.62
CA CYS A 6 6.43 19.91 2.70
C CYS A 6 6.72 21.33 3.17
N LYS A 7 6.01 22.31 2.62
CA LYS A 7 6.25 23.73 2.91
C LYS A 7 5.84 24.02 4.35
N TYR A 8 6.77 23.90 5.30
CA TYR A 8 6.58 24.27 6.70
C TYR A 8 7.12 25.71 6.90
N SER A 9 6.38 26.73 6.45
CA SER A 9 6.60 28.11 6.90
C SER A 9 6.59 28.14 8.43
N LYS A 10 7.72 28.58 9.05
CA LYS A 10 7.98 28.74 10.50
C LYS A 10 6.92 28.09 11.42
N ARG A 11 6.88 26.76 11.55
CA ARG A 11 5.79 26.08 12.28
C ARG A 11 6.00 26.10 13.80
N LYS A 12 4.91 26.40 14.51
CA LYS A 12 4.73 26.22 15.97
C LYS A 12 5.19 24.82 16.42
N LYS A 13 5.73 24.71 17.64
CA LYS A 13 6.22 23.47 18.26
C LYS A 13 5.19 22.33 18.12
N ILE A 14 5.57 21.24 17.46
CA ILE A 14 4.68 20.10 17.19
C ILE A 14 4.40 19.34 18.50
N LYS A 15 3.16 19.42 19.00
CA LYS A 15 2.68 18.65 20.17
C LYS A 15 2.21 17.25 19.77
N GLY A 16 2.41 16.28 20.67
CA GLY A 16 1.96 14.89 20.51
C GLY A 16 3.08 13.93 20.11
N PHE A 17 3.10 12.74 20.71
CA PHE A 17 4.15 11.73 20.50
C PHE A 17 4.19 11.26 19.03
N TYR A 18 3.08 10.78 18.48
CA TYR A 18 3.01 10.25 17.12
C TYR A 18 3.33 11.28 16.04
N ARG A 19 2.90 12.54 16.21
CA ARG A 19 3.22 13.62 15.26
C ARG A 19 4.71 13.93 15.20
N ARG A 20 5.40 13.87 16.35
CA ARG A 20 6.86 14.01 16.41
C ARG A 20 7.56 12.80 15.79
N LYS A 21 7.05 11.59 16.04
CA LYS A 21 7.60 10.37 15.45
C LYS A 21 7.50 10.39 13.92
N MET A 22 6.33 10.75 13.39
CA MET A 22 6.10 10.96 11.96
C MET A 22 7.15 11.89 11.37
N VAL A 23 7.32 13.11 11.88
CA VAL A 23 8.30 14.05 11.30
C VAL A 23 9.75 13.54 11.37
N LYS A 24 10.10 12.73 12.38
CA LYS A 24 11.46 12.21 12.55
C LYS A 24 11.76 11.00 11.67
N GLU A 25 10.80 10.12 11.47
CA GLU A 25 10.98 8.79 10.87
C GLU A 25 10.26 8.64 9.53
N PHE A 26 9.67 9.71 8.99
CA PHE A 26 8.94 9.64 7.73
C PHE A 26 9.91 9.50 6.56
N ASP A 27 9.90 8.31 5.99
CA ASP A 27 10.53 8.02 4.71
C ASP A 27 9.59 8.43 3.58
N GLU A 28 9.91 9.56 2.94
CA GLU A 28 9.14 10.10 1.83
C GLU A 28 9.21 9.18 0.60
N GLU A 29 10.35 8.55 0.32
CA GLU A 29 10.50 7.64 -0.82
C GLU A 29 9.64 6.38 -0.65
N LEU A 30 9.66 5.79 0.54
CA LEU A 30 8.79 4.66 0.87
C LEU A 30 7.31 5.05 0.77
N TYR A 31 6.95 6.27 1.17
CA TYR A 31 5.57 6.75 1.09
C TYR A 31 5.09 6.92 -0.35
N HIS A 32 5.95 7.37 -1.28
CA HIS A 32 5.58 7.53 -2.69
C HIS A 32 5.17 6.19 -3.33
N ASN A 33 5.77 5.09 -2.90
CA ASN A 33 5.44 3.73 -3.37
C ASN A 33 4.05 3.23 -2.92
N ARG A 34 3.38 3.93 -1.99
CA ARG A 34 2.03 3.58 -1.53
C ARG A 34 1.00 3.59 -2.66
N SER A 35 1.13 4.53 -3.60
CA SER A 35 0.24 4.67 -4.75
C SER A 35 0.17 3.40 -5.61
N LEU A 36 1.31 2.71 -5.78
CA LEU A 36 1.42 1.45 -6.51
C LEU A 36 0.68 0.33 -5.80
N VAL A 37 0.85 0.23 -4.48
CA VAL A 37 0.20 -0.78 -3.64
C VAL A 37 -1.31 -0.58 -3.62
N GLU A 38 -1.77 0.66 -3.42
CA GLU A 38 -3.20 1.01 -3.46
C GLU A 38 -3.82 0.68 -4.82
N THR A 39 -3.15 1.05 -5.91
CA THR A 39 -3.59 0.72 -7.28
C THR A 39 -3.72 -0.78 -7.49
N MET A 40 -2.72 -1.56 -7.07
CA MET A 40 -2.75 -3.03 -7.17
C MET A 40 -3.91 -3.63 -6.38
N PHE A 41 -4.16 -3.15 -5.15
CA PHE A 41 -5.30 -3.60 -4.37
C PHE A 41 -6.65 -3.17 -4.97
N SER A 42 -6.76 -1.96 -5.53
CA SER A 42 -7.97 -1.54 -6.25
C SER A 42 -8.27 -2.44 -7.45
N VAL A 43 -7.26 -2.81 -8.24
CA VAL A 43 -7.43 -3.76 -9.36
C VAL A 43 -7.86 -5.13 -8.85
N LEU A 44 -7.24 -5.61 -7.78
CA LEU A 44 -7.59 -6.90 -7.17
C LEU A 44 -9.06 -6.95 -6.72
N LYS A 45 -9.51 -5.90 -6.03
CA LYS A 45 -10.89 -5.77 -5.53
C LYS A 45 -11.92 -5.67 -6.66
N ARG A 46 -11.61 -4.95 -7.75
CA ARG A 46 -12.49 -4.89 -8.93
C ARG A 46 -12.63 -6.26 -9.61
N LYS A 47 -11.54 -7.03 -9.67
CA LYS A 47 -11.52 -8.34 -10.36
C LYS A 47 -12.16 -9.47 -9.55
N TYR A 48 -11.91 -9.53 -8.25
CA TYR A 48 -12.34 -10.64 -7.40
C TYR A 48 -13.40 -10.27 -6.35
N GLY A 49 -13.87 -9.01 -6.36
CA GLY A 49 -14.76 -8.45 -5.36
C GLY A 49 -14.03 -7.99 -4.09
N ASP A 50 -14.71 -7.17 -3.29
CA ASP A 50 -14.18 -6.64 -2.01
C ASP A 50 -14.42 -7.60 -0.82
N ASN A 51 -15.25 -8.62 -1.01
CA ASN A 51 -15.62 -9.55 0.05
C ASN A 51 -14.63 -10.70 0.18
N LEU A 52 -14.29 -11.05 1.43
CA LEU A 52 -13.57 -12.27 1.79
C LEU A 52 -14.57 -13.31 2.28
N LYS A 53 -14.48 -14.52 1.76
CA LYS A 53 -15.37 -15.63 2.17
C LYS A 53 -14.91 -16.23 3.50
N ALA A 54 -13.61 -16.19 3.79
CA ALA A 54 -13.05 -16.74 5.01
C ALA A 54 -13.49 -15.96 6.27
N ARG A 55 -13.92 -16.70 7.30
CA ARG A 55 -14.30 -16.13 8.62
C ARG A 55 -13.13 -16.01 9.59
N LYS A 56 -12.18 -16.96 9.56
CA LYS A 56 -10.99 -16.93 10.42
C LYS A 56 -9.90 -16.05 9.80
N PHE A 57 -9.28 -15.18 10.60
CA PHE A 57 -8.22 -14.27 10.15
C PHE A 57 -7.09 -14.96 9.38
N ARG A 58 -6.60 -16.11 9.89
CA ARG A 58 -5.55 -16.90 9.21
C ARG A 58 -5.96 -17.32 7.79
N ASN A 59 -7.23 -17.62 7.57
CA ASN A 59 -7.75 -18.01 6.27
C ASN A 59 -8.01 -16.80 5.36
N GLN A 60 -8.40 -15.65 5.92
CA GLN A 60 -8.51 -14.39 5.18
C GLN A 60 -7.16 -13.98 4.59
N VAL A 61 -6.09 -14.09 5.38
CA VAL A 61 -4.72 -13.82 4.90
C VAL A 61 -4.34 -14.77 3.76
N LYS A 62 -4.66 -16.07 3.89
CA LYS A 62 -4.41 -17.04 2.81
C LYS A 62 -5.21 -16.70 1.56
N GLU A 63 -6.49 -16.35 1.70
CA GLU A 63 -7.36 -15.96 0.59
C GLU A 63 -6.79 -14.76 -0.19
N ILE A 64 -6.35 -13.71 0.51
CA ILE A 64 -5.73 -12.53 -0.11
C ILE A 64 -4.45 -12.91 -0.85
N LYS A 65 -3.56 -13.68 -0.23
CA LYS A 65 -2.30 -14.12 -0.85
C LYS A 65 -2.54 -14.93 -2.13
N ILE A 66 -3.52 -15.84 -2.10
CA ILE A 66 -3.89 -16.64 -3.28
C ILE A 66 -4.44 -15.75 -4.39
N LYS A 67 -5.34 -14.79 -4.09
CA LYS A 67 -5.86 -13.84 -5.09
C LYS A 67 -4.72 -13.04 -5.75
N GLN A 68 -3.71 -12.63 -4.99
CA GLN A 68 -2.52 -11.95 -5.52
C GLN A 68 -1.71 -12.85 -6.46
N ILE A 69 -1.43 -14.09 -6.07
CA ILE A 69 -0.68 -15.06 -6.91
C ILE A 69 -1.44 -15.34 -8.22
N VAL A 70 -2.74 -15.61 -8.15
CA VAL A 70 -3.58 -15.86 -9.34
C VAL A 70 -3.60 -14.65 -10.26
N ASN A 71 -3.68 -13.43 -9.71
CA ASN A 71 -3.59 -12.21 -10.52
C ASN A 71 -2.26 -12.11 -11.27
N ASN A 72 -1.15 -12.44 -10.60
CA ASN A 72 0.18 -12.38 -11.19
C ASN A 72 0.37 -13.43 -12.29
N LEU A 73 -0.06 -14.68 -12.04
CA LEU A 73 -0.03 -15.76 -13.01
C LEU A 73 -0.88 -15.46 -14.25
N GLY A 74 -2.06 -14.86 -14.05
CA GLY A 74 -2.92 -14.44 -15.17
C GLY A 74 -2.25 -13.38 -16.05
N ARG A 75 -1.53 -12.41 -15.45
CA ARG A 75 -0.79 -11.39 -16.20
C ARG A 75 0.41 -11.97 -16.97
N TYR A 76 1.10 -12.96 -16.39
CA TYR A 76 2.23 -13.62 -17.06
C TYR A 76 1.82 -14.32 -18.36
N LYS A 77 0.65 -14.98 -18.39
CA LYS A 77 0.14 -15.61 -19.61
C LYS A 77 -0.20 -14.60 -20.71
N VAL A 78 -0.73 -13.43 -20.34
CA VAL A 78 -1.07 -12.37 -21.31
C VAL A 78 0.19 -11.74 -21.91
N GLY A 79 1.26 -11.58 -21.14
CA GLY A 79 2.54 -11.06 -21.64
C GLY A 79 3.35 -12.02 -22.52
N CYS A 80 2.98 -13.31 -22.56
CA CYS A 80 3.59 -14.31 -23.45
C CYS A 80 2.77 -14.52 -24.74
N LEU A 81 1.54 -14.00 -24.79
CA LEU A 81 0.63 -14.06 -25.94
C LEU A 81 0.65 -12.77 -26.78
N ILE A 82 1.56 -11.84 -26.47
CA ILE A 82 1.90 -10.63 -27.21
C ILE A 82 3.33 -10.80 -27.71
#